data_AF-A0A8J6XR84-F1
#
_entry.id   AF-A0A8J6XR84-F1
#
_cell.length_a   1.000
_cell.length_b   1.000
_cell.length_c   1.000
_cell.angle_alpha   90.00
_cell.angle_beta   90.00
_cell.angle_gamma   90.00
#
_symmetry.space_group_name_H-M   'P 1'
#
loop_
_entity.id
_entity.type
_entity.pdbx_description
1 polymer ?
#
loop_
_entity_poly.entity_id
_entity_poly.type
_entity_poly.pdbx_seq_one_letter_code
_entity_poly.pdbx_strand_id
1 'polypeptide(L)' 'PAPNGPLLVSGPLEIMAGTGRAIDRTTNTALCRCGASENKPYCDGTHTKVGFQSE' A
#
# COMPACT_ATOMS: atom_id res chain seq x y z
N PRO A 1 2.10 0.43 10.68
CA PRO A 1 2.65 1.10 9.48
C PRO A 1 4.18 1.11 9.57
N ALA A 2 4.90 1.05 8.45
CA ALA A 2 6.34 1.26 8.49
C ALA A 2 6.64 2.78 8.63
N PRO A 3 7.62 3.18 9.46
CA PRO A 3 8.07 4.57 9.53
C PRO A 3 8.47 5.08 8.15
N ASN A 4 7.97 6.24 7.77
CA ASN A 4 8.20 6.88 6.46
C ASN A 4 7.86 5.98 5.26
N GLY A 5 7.06 4.95 5.48
CA GLY A 5 6.93 3.83 4.56
C GLY A 5 5.50 3.33 4.38
N PRO A 6 5.35 2.20 3.67
CA PRO A 6 4.06 1.63 3.35
C PRO A 6 3.36 1.02 4.57
N LEU A 7 2.09 0.69 4.35
CA LEU A 7 1.35 -0.14 5.28
C LEU A 7 1.59 -1.61 4.93
N LEU A 8 2.35 -2.31 5.78
CA LEU A 8 2.55 -3.75 5.67
C LEU A 8 1.37 -4.46 6.30
N VAL A 9 0.72 -5.33 5.55
CA VAL A 9 -0.46 -6.09 6.00
C VAL A 9 -0.23 -7.58 5.70
N SER A 10 -0.40 -8.41 6.73
CA SER A 10 -0.22 -9.86 6.65
C SER A 10 -1.46 -10.59 7.17
N GLY A 11 -1.75 -11.75 6.60
CA GLY A 11 -2.96 -12.54 6.85
C GLY A 11 -3.78 -12.72 5.57
N PRO A 12 -4.86 -13.52 5.58
CA PRO A 12 -5.74 -13.64 4.44
C PRO A 12 -6.46 -12.32 4.18
N LEU A 13 -6.13 -11.66 3.06
CA LEU A 13 -6.61 -10.34 2.69
C LEU A 13 -7.32 -10.39 1.34
N GLU A 14 -8.40 -9.62 1.26
CA GLU A 14 -9.06 -9.30 0.00
C GLU A 14 -9.04 -7.78 -0.18
N ILE A 15 -8.41 -7.32 -1.26
CA ILE A 15 -8.33 -5.90 -1.58
C ILE A 15 -9.55 -5.55 -2.41
N MET A 16 -10.29 -4.54 -1.97
CA MET A 16 -11.51 -4.06 -2.62
C MET A 16 -11.29 -2.67 -3.21
N ALA A 17 -11.77 -2.45 -4.43
CA ALA A 17 -11.90 -1.11 -4.98
C ALA A 17 -12.99 -0.32 -4.24
N GLY A 18 -12.99 1.01 -4.36
CA GLY A 18 -14.05 1.86 -3.79
C GLY A 18 -15.45 1.55 -4.34
N THR A 19 -15.54 0.83 -5.48
CA THR A 19 -16.80 0.33 -6.05
C THR A 19 -17.32 -0.95 -5.38
N GLY A 20 -16.56 -1.55 -4.46
CA GLY A 20 -16.89 -2.84 -3.84
C GLY A 20 -16.41 -4.07 -4.62
N ARG A 21 -15.74 -3.89 -5.76
CA ARG A 21 -15.16 -5.00 -6.54
C ARG A 21 -13.85 -5.48 -5.91
N ALA A 22 -13.71 -6.79 -5.72
CA ALA A 22 -12.42 -7.40 -5.37
C ALA A 22 -11.40 -7.20 -6.50
N ILE A 23 -10.25 -6.60 -6.17
CA ILE A 23 -9.15 -6.38 -7.11
C ILE A 23 -8.05 -7.43 -6.95
N ASP A 24 -7.86 -7.96 -5.73
CA ASP A 24 -6.79 -8.91 -5.42
C ASP A 24 -7.09 -9.69 -4.14
N ARG A 25 -6.50 -10.88 -4.01
CA ARG A 25 -6.54 -11.73 -2.81
C ARG A 25 -5.14 -12.24 -2.52
N THR A 26 -4.58 -11.84 -1.38
CA THR A 26 -3.20 -12.13 -1.02
C THR A 26 -3.07 -12.40 0.47
N THR A 27 -1.95 -12.99 0.88
CA THR A 27 -1.62 -13.24 2.30
C THR A 27 -0.67 -12.21 2.89
N ASN A 28 0.00 -11.43 2.04
CA ASN A 28 0.93 -10.40 2.46
C ASN A 28 1.03 -9.33 1.37
N THR A 29 0.94 -8.06 1.75
CA THR A 29 1.13 -6.96 0.82
C THR A 29 1.58 -5.67 1.50
N ALA A 30 2.15 -4.77 0.70
CA ALA A 30 2.54 -3.44 1.11
C ALA A 30 1.66 -2.42 0.38
N LEU A 31 0.80 -1.71 1.11
CA LEU A 31 -0.08 -0.69 0.57
C LEU A 31 0.58 0.69 0.59
N CYS A 32 0.35 1.46 -0.47
CA CYS A 32 0.84 2.82 -0.58
C CYS A 32 0.18 3.71 0.48
N ARG A 33 1.02 4.47 1.18
CA ARG A 33 0.59 5.47 2.16
C ARG A 33 1.01 6.89 1.83
N CYS A 34 1.99 7.05 0.93
CA CYS A 34 2.53 8.34 0.52
C CYS A 34 1.74 9.03 -0.61
N GLY A 35 0.80 8.35 -1.26
CA GLY A 35 0.03 8.88 -2.39
C GLY A 35 0.79 8.96 -3.73
N ALA A 36 2.12 8.85 -3.71
CA ALA A 36 2.96 9.03 -4.89
C ALA A 36 3.25 7.76 -5.71
N SER A 37 2.83 6.58 -5.26
CA SER A 37 3.09 5.34 -6.01
C SER A 37 2.42 5.35 -7.39
N GLU A 38 3.09 4.81 -8.40
CA GLU A 38 2.57 4.58 -9.74
C GLU A 38 1.78 3.26 -9.83
N ASN A 39 2.00 2.33 -8.90
CA ASN A 39 1.34 1.03 -8.83
C ASN A 39 0.25 0.95 -7.74
N LYS A 40 -0.61 1.99 -7.65
CA LYS A 40 -1.68 2.03 -6.64
C LYS A 40 -2.63 0.83 -6.78
N PRO A 41 -3.11 0.25 -5.67
CA PRO A 41 -2.99 0.71 -4.28
C PRO A 41 -1.70 0.26 -3.56
N TYR A 42 -0.80 -0.43 -4.25
CA TYR A 42 0.41 -1.00 -3.68
C TYR A 42 1.54 0.01 -3.58
N CYS A 43 2.52 -0.30 -2.74
CA CYS A 43 3.76 0.46 -2.64
C CYS A 43 4.80 -0.05 -3.65
N ASP A 44 5.44 0.87 -4.35
CA ASP A 44 6.54 0.62 -5.30
C ASP A 44 7.89 1.22 -4.87
N GLY A 45 7.97 1.75 -3.63
CA GLY A 45 9.17 2.39 -3.10
C GLY A 45 9.27 3.90 -3.39
N THR A 46 8.30 4.50 -4.10
CA THR A 46 8.32 5.95 -4.41
C THR A 46 8.27 6.83 -3.16
N HIS A 47 7.80 6.31 -2.01
CA HIS A 47 7.80 7.00 -0.72
C HIS A 47 9.20 7.54 -0.34
N THR A 48 10.26 6.79 -0.64
CA THR A 48 11.64 7.23 -0.37
C THR A 48 12.06 8.37 -1.27
N LYS A 49 11.64 8.34 -2.55
CA LYS A 49 11.98 9.36 -3.56
C LYS A 49 11.30 10.69 -3.27
N VAL A 50 10.05 10.67 -2.79
CA VAL A 50 9.28 11.88 -2.46
C VAL A 50 9.52 12.39 -1.04
N GLY A 51 10.40 11.74 -0.28
CA GLY A 51 10.69 12.13 1.10
C GLY A 51 9.46 12.04 2.00
N PHE A 52 8.62 11.02 1.84
CA PHE A 52 7.43 10.84 2.66
C PHE A 52 7.82 10.71 4.14
N GLN A 53 7.24 11.56 4.99
CA GLN A 53 7.48 11.55 6.42
C GLN A 53 6.21 11.22 7.19
N SER A 54 6.27 10.16 7.98
CA SER A 54 5.25 9.81 8.95
C SER A 54 5.77 8.75 9.89
N GLU A 55 5.51 8.94 11.18
CA GLU A 55 5.71 7.95 12.23
C GLU A 55 4.82 6.71 12.05
#